data_AF-A0A2C5XDA8-F1
#
_entry.id   AF-A0A2C5XDA8-F1
#
_cell.length_a   1.000
_cell.length_b   1.000
_cell.length_c   1.000
_cell.angle_alpha   90.00
_cell.angle_beta   90.00
_cell.angle_gamma   90.00
#
_symmetry.space_group_name_H-M   'P 1'
#
loop_
_entity.id
_entity.type
_entity.pdbx_description
1 polymer ?
#
loop_
_entity_poly.entity_id
_entity_poly.type
_entity_poly.pdbx_seq_one_letter_code
_entity_poly.pdbx_strand_id
1 'polypeptide(L)'
;MDRSYLAATTHLIDTLRRWQSYYNNMELHEAYQRFAKPSLGEVDPWKIVRYSWESRGELCYYRSPPASVDNLSPRPAALLTFFFSDPSNIREAYLKIMAQDWKMTSDVVCSGTESSDRTRQAASIANWFAPFYWHKELSDYYSQSHRTQFSADPFLQAVLTGWRSGKYRCPGGCGATEQGDVQIYQADNSYNYIAFIHLFFEHNIKGRLCVILRPTAQLDAENVYIASYDPSKVSAQ
;
A
#
# COMPACT_ATOMS: atom_id res chain seq x y z
N MET A 1 33.75 -14.23 -14.44
CA MET A 1 32.42 -13.89 -13.92
C MET A 1 32.49 -13.86 -12.41
N ASP A 2 32.15 -12.73 -11.82
CA ASP A 2 32.25 -12.51 -10.38
C ASP A 2 31.09 -13.23 -9.65
N ARG A 3 31.40 -13.92 -8.54
CA ARG A 3 30.47 -14.83 -7.83
C ARG A 3 29.24 -14.11 -7.27
N SER A 4 29.36 -12.81 -7.04
CA SER A 4 28.30 -11.90 -6.60
C SER A 4 27.12 -11.81 -7.59
N TYR A 5 27.41 -11.77 -8.89
CA TYR A 5 26.40 -11.66 -9.95
C TYR A 5 25.59 -12.94 -10.11
N LEU A 6 26.22 -14.11 -9.96
CA LEU A 6 25.55 -15.41 -10.01
C LEU A 6 24.43 -15.51 -8.96
N ALA A 7 24.71 -15.09 -7.72
CA ALA A 7 23.73 -15.12 -6.63
C ALA A 7 22.52 -14.20 -6.90
N ALA A 8 22.77 -12.99 -7.39
CA ALA A 8 21.69 -12.04 -7.73
C ALA A 8 20.78 -12.56 -8.85
N THR A 9 21.37 -13.14 -9.91
CA THR A 9 20.61 -13.73 -11.02
C THR A 9 19.81 -14.96 -10.57
N THR A 10 20.38 -15.82 -9.72
CA THR A 10 19.66 -16.98 -9.16
C THR A 10 18.44 -16.56 -8.35
N HIS A 11 18.57 -15.57 -7.47
CA HIS A 11 17.43 -15.08 -6.68
C HIS A 11 16.31 -14.49 -7.52
N LEU A 12 16.66 -13.76 -8.60
CA LEU A 12 15.67 -13.25 -9.53
C LEU A 12 14.94 -14.42 -10.21
N ILE A 13 15.67 -15.40 -10.76
CA ILE A 13 15.09 -16.58 -11.42
C ILE A 13 14.14 -17.36 -10.50
N ASP A 14 14.56 -17.65 -9.27
CA ASP A 14 13.73 -18.37 -8.31
C ASP A 14 12.46 -17.60 -7.94
N THR A 15 12.56 -16.28 -7.91
CA THR A 15 11.42 -15.41 -7.66
C THR A 15 10.49 -15.41 -8.87
N LEU A 16 11.01 -15.25 -10.09
CA LEU A 16 10.24 -15.35 -11.34
C LEU A 16 9.43 -16.66 -11.39
N ARG A 17 10.06 -17.79 -11.07
CA ARG A 17 9.39 -19.11 -11.02
C ARG A 17 8.24 -19.17 -10.02
N ARG A 18 8.40 -18.58 -8.84
CA ARG A 18 7.33 -18.51 -7.82
C ARG A 18 6.15 -17.68 -8.32
N TRP A 19 6.42 -16.58 -9.00
CA TRP A 19 5.40 -15.73 -9.62
C TRP A 19 4.70 -16.42 -10.79
N GLN A 20 5.43 -17.10 -11.68
CA GLN A 20 4.84 -17.90 -12.76
C GLN A 20 3.95 -19.02 -12.19
N SER A 21 4.40 -19.73 -11.15
CA SER A 21 3.63 -20.78 -10.49
C SER A 21 2.32 -20.25 -9.90
N TYR A 22 2.33 -19.07 -9.28
CA TYR A 22 1.13 -18.40 -8.79
C TYR A 22 0.11 -18.10 -9.92
N TYR A 23 0.59 -17.81 -11.13
CA TYR A 23 -0.24 -17.62 -12.32
C TYR A 23 -0.47 -18.90 -13.12
N ASN A 24 -0.55 -20.06 -12.45
CA ASN A 24 -0.78 -21.36 -13.08
C ASN A 24 0.31 -21.73 -14.11
N ASN A 25 1.56 -21.43 -13.80
CA ASN A 25 2.74 -21.67 -14.65
C ASN A 25 2.73 -20.92 -16.00
N MET A 26 1.99 -19.83 -16.11
CA MET A 26 2.10 -18.91 -17.26
C MET A 26 3.43 -18.19 -17.24
N GLU A 27 3.99 -17.93 -18.42
CA GLU A 27 5.10 -16.99 -18.57
C GLU A 27 4.68 -15.60 -18.08
N LEU A 28 5.61 -14.82 -17.48
CA LEU A 28 5.23 -13.50 -16.96
C LEU A 28 4.69 -12.57 -18.05
N HIS A 29 5.21 -12.67 -19.27
CA HIS A 29 4.68 -11.93 -20.41
C HIS A 29 3.24 -12.33 -20.73
N GLU A 30 2.94 -13.63 -20.72
CA GLU A 30 1.58 -14.14 -20.97
C GLU A 30 0.62 -13.71 -19.86
N ALA A 31 1.02 -13.86 -18.60
CA ALA A 31 0.24 -13.40 -17.45
C ALA A 31 0.00 -11.88 -17.53
N TYR A 32 1.01 -11.11 -17.95
CA TYR A 32 0.89 -9.68 -18.16
C TYR A 32 -0.13 -9.36 -19.26
N GLN A 33 -0.06 -9.99 -20.44
CA GLN A 33 -1.06 -9.78 -21.50
C GLN A 33 -2.49 -10.10 -21.03
N ARG A 34 -2.64 -11.18 -20.26
CA ARG A 34 -3.94 -11.66 -19.78
C ARG A 34 -4.56 -10.75 -18.71
N PHE A 35 -3.75 -10.32 -17.74
CA PHE A 35 -4.23 -9.62 -16.55
C PHE A 35 -4.06 -8.10 -16.62
N ALA A 36 -3.05 -7.62 -17.35
CA ALA A 36 -2.79 -6.21 -17.58
C ALA A 36 -3.42 -5.66 -18.86
N LYS A 37 -3.98 -6.52 -19.72
CA LYS A 37 -4.69 -6.19 -20.99
C LYS A 37 -4.22 -4.85 -21.61
N PRO A 38 -2.94 -4.73 -21.96
CA PRO A 38 -2.39 -3.45 -22.41
C PRO A 38 -3.11 -2.98 -23.67
N SER A 39 -3.37 -1.68 -23.77
CA SER A 39 -4.00 -1.11 -24.98
C SER A 39 -2.94 -0.87 -26.06
N LEU A 40 -3.34 -1.04 -27.33
CA LEU A 40 -2.47 -0.76 -28.48
C LEU A 40 -2.12 0.72 -28.51
N GLY A 41 -0.83 1.05 -28.33
CA GLY A 41 -0.31 2.42 -28.31
C GLY A 41 0.24 2.89 -26.97
N GLU A 42 0.05 2.13 -25.89
CA GLU A 42 0.72 2.40 -24.62
C GLU A 42 2.22 2.07 -24.65
N VAL A 43 2.98 2.73 -23.78
CA VAL A 43 4.41 2.46 -23.58
C VAL A 43 4.57 1.00 -23.16
N ASP A 44 5.39 0.25 -23.90
CA ASP A 44 5.74 -1.13 -23.56
C ASP A 44 6.52 -1.15 -22.24
N PRO A 45 5.94 -1.63 -21.13
CA PRO A 45 6.57 -1.52 -19.82
C PRO A 45 7.77 -2.47 -19.70
N TRP A 46 7.86 -3.50 -20.55
CA TRP A 46 9.05 -4.34 -20.63
C TRP A 46 10.26 -3.57 -21.15
N LYS A 47 10.04 -2.56 -22.02
CA LYS A 47 11.10 -1.63 -22.43
C LYS A 47 11.54 -0.73 -21.29
N ILE A 48 10.62 -0.30 -20.41
CA ILE A 48 10.98 0.49 -19.22
C ILE A 48 11.83 -0.35 -18.25
N VAL A 49 11.42 -1.59 -17.99
CA VAL A 49 12.17 -2.53 -17.15
C VAL A 49 13.57 -2.76 -17.72
N ARG A 50 13.66 -3.05 -19.02
CA ARG A 50 14.93 -3.24 -19.73
C ARG A 50 15.79 -1.99 -19.68
N TYR A 51 15.21 -0.82 -19.94
CA TYR A 51 15.92 0.45 -19.87
C TYR A 51 16.45 0.72 -18.46
N SER A 52 15.64 0.49 -17.42
CA SER A 52 16.08 0.67 -16.03
C SER A 52 17.30 -0.21 -15.70
N TRP A 53 17.25 -1.49 -16.10
CA TRP A 53 18.39 -2.40 -15.94
C TRP A 53 19.61 -1.95 -16.75
N GLU A 54 19.46 -1.72 -18.06
CA GLU A 54 20.59 -1.43 -18.95
C GLU A 54 21.22 -0.05 -18.68
N SER A 55 20.43 0.95 -18.30
CA SER A 55 20.90 2.34 -18.11
C SER A 55 21.31 2.67 -16.68
N ARG A 56 20.61 2.13 -15.67
CA ARG A 56 20.88 2.43 -14.25
C ARG A 56 21.68 1.34 -13.55
N GLY A 57 21.82 0.17 -14.17
CA GLY A 57 22.47 -0.99 -13.56
C GLY A 57 21.66 -1.60 -12.41
N GLU A 58 20.42 -1.15 -12.18
CA GLU A 58 19.58 -1.54 -11.05
C GLU A 58 18.24 -2.08 -11.55
N LEU A 59 17.81 -3.20 -10.98
CA LEU A 59 16.52 -3.82 -11.22
C LEU A 59 15.89 -4.19 -9.88
N CYS A 60 14.94 -3.38 -9.40
CA CYS A 60 14.24 -3.65 -8.16
C CYS A 60 13.05 -4.60 -8.40
N TYR A 61 12.94 -5.63 -7.57
CA TYR A 61 11.87 -6.62 -7.66
C TYR A 61 11.46 -7.20 -6.31
N TYR A 62 10.22 -7.71 -6.22
CA TYR A 62 9.68 -8.29 -4.99
C TYR A 62 10.19 -9.71 -4.75
N ARG A 63 10.90 -9.93 -3.64
CA ARG A 63 11.36 -11.27 -3.24
C ARG A 63 10.31 -12.07 -2.45
N SER A 64 9.28 -11.39 -1.93
CA SER A 64 8.20 -12.00 -1.16
C SER A 64 7.34 -12.94 -2.02
N PRO A 65 6.71 -13.96 -1.41
CA PRO A 65 5.75 -14.81 -2.11
C PRO A 65 4.59 -13.98 -2.67
N PRO A 66 4.05 -14.29 -3.87
CA PRO A 66 2.90 -13.58 -4.43
C PRO A 66 1.66 -13.57 -3.50
N ALA A 67 1.51 -14.58 -2.64
CA ALA A 67 0.45 -14.63 -1.64
C ALA A 67 0.47 -13.43 -0.67
N SER A 68 1.62 -12.77 -0.45
CA SER A 68 1.71 -11.60 0.43
C SER A 68 0.94 -10.39 -0.10
N VAL A 69 0.57 -10.40 -1.39
CA VAL A 69 -0.18 -9.34 -2.06
C VAL A 69 -1.58 -9.79 -2.48
N ASP A 70 -2.05 -10.94 -2.00
CA ASP A 70 -3.42 -11.45 -2.27
C ASP A 70 -4.52 -10.53 -1.73
N ASN A 71 -4.19 -9.74 -0.70
CA ASN A 71 -5.08 -8.75 -0.14
C ASN A 71 -5.11 -7.44 -0.94
N LEU A 72 -4.52 -7.39 -2.13
CA LEU A 72 -4.65 -6.24 -3.03
C LEU A 72 -5.75 -6.47 -4.04
N SER A 73 -6.54 -5.43 -4.28
CA SER A 73 -7.48 -5.37 -5.39
C SER A 73 -6.99 -4.36 -6.42
N PRO A 74 -6.97 -4.74 -7.72
CA PRO A 74 -7.31 -6.07 -8.24
C PRO A 74 -6.23 -7.12 -7.90
N ARG A 75 -6.60 -8.36 -7.53
CA ARG A 75 -5.64 -9.43 -7.16
C ARG A 75 -4.61 -9.74 -8.26
N PRO A 76 -4.99 -9.82 -9.56
CA PRO A 76 -4.01 -9.98 -10.63
C PRO A 76 -2.99 -8.84 -10.73
N ALA A 77 -3.26 -7.69 -10.10
CA ALA A 77 -2.36 -6.57 -10.09
C ALA A 77 -1.08 -6.84 -9.26
N ALA A 78 -1.06 -7.87 -8.42
CA ALA A 78 0.18 -8.39 -7.83
C ALA A 78 1.32 -8.50 -8.86
N LEU A 79 1.08 -9.10 -10.04
CA LEU A 79 2.09 -9.24 -11.10
C LEU A 79 2.65 -7.88 -11.51
N LEU A 80 1.76 -6.89 -11.57
CA LEU A 80 2.09 -5.58 -12.07
C LEU A 80 3.03 -4.84 -11.11
N THR A 81 3.06 -5.22 -9.84
CA THR A 81 3.96 -4.63 -8.83
C THR A 81 5.33 -5.31 -8.80
N PHE A 82 5.53 -6.41 -9.54
CA PHE A 82 6.73 -7.23 -9.42
C PHE A 82 8.03 -6.44 -9.64
N PHE A 83 8.08 -5.61 -10.68
CA PHE A 83 9.16 -4.66 -10.92
C PHE A 83 8.71 -3.24 -10.59
N PHE A 84 9.58 -2.48 -9.95
CA PHE A 84 9.25 -1.14 -9.47
C PHE A 84 10.46 -0.21 -9.43
N SER A 85 10.21 1.10 -9.37
CA SER A 85 11.20 2.08 -8.90
C SER A 85 11.10 2.25 -7.38
N ASP A 86 12.23 2.41 -6.68
CA ASP A 86 12.24 2.63 -5.23
C ASP A 86 12.96 3.94 -4.87
N PRO A 87 12.22 4.90 -4.28
CA PRO A 87 12.88 5.93 -3.48
C PRO A 87 12.36 6.08 -2.04
N SER A 88 11.22 5.47 -1.63
CA SER A 88 10.59 5.85 -0.35
C SER A 88 9.46 4.93 0.15
N ASN A 89 9.51 3.61 -0.11
CA ASN A 89 8.49 2.59 0.26
C ASN A 89 7.10 2.78 -0.37
N ILE A 90 6.92 3.86 -1.12
CA ILE A 90 5.92 4.02 -2.16
C ILE A 90 6.62 3.67 -3.46
N ARG A 91 6.12 2.63 -4.11
CA ARG A 91 6.75 2.05 -5.29
C ARG A 91 5.91 2.35 -6.51
N GLU A 92 6.55 2.88 -7.54
CA GLU A 92 5.93 2.97 -8.85
C GLU A 92 6.19 1.67 -9.60
N ALA A 93 5.14 0.86 -9.71
CA ALA A 93 5.13 -0.36 -10.48
C ALA A 93 5.41 -0.07 -11.96
N TYR A 94 6.48 -0.64 -12.53
CA TYR A 94 6.81 -0.42 -13.95
C TYR A 94 5.77 -1.03 -14.88
N LEU A 95 5.07 -2.08 -14.46
CA LEU A 95 4.04 -2.77 -15.26
C LEU A 95 2.63 -2.18 -15.05
N LYS A 96 2.52 -0.94 -14.54
CA LYS A 96 1.25 -0.27 -14.26
C LYS A 96 0.56 0.20 -15.54
N ILE A 97 -0.33 -0.63 -16.08
CA ILE A 97 -1.16 -0.26 -17.23
C ILE A 97 -2.67 -0.26 -16.88
N MET A 98 -3.16 -1.22 -16.08
CA MET A 98 -4.59 -1.27 -15.72
C MET A 98 -4.95 -0.85 -14.30
N ALA A 99 -4.06 -1.01 -13.33
CA ALA A 99 -4.38 -0.74 -11.92
C ALA A 99 -4.07 0.73 -11.59
N GLN A 100 -5.04 1.61 -11.87
CA GLN A 100 -4.96 3.01 -11.47
C GLN A 100 -5.33 3.21 -9.99
N ASP A 101 -6.05 2.28 -9.38
CA ASP A 101 -6.49 2.35 -7.98
C ASP A 101 -6.14 1.07 -7.23
N TRP A 102 -5.08 1.11 -6.42
CA TRP A 102 -4.67 -0.01 -5.58
C TRP A 102 -5.41 0.03 -4.25
N LYS A 103 -6.11 -1.03 -3.90
CA LYS A 103 -6.89 -1.08 -2.65
C LYS A 103 -6.58 -2.34 -1.85
N MET A 104 -6.32 -2.15 -0.57
CA MET A 104 -6.27 -3.24 0.40
C MET A 104 -7.68 -3.81 0.61
N THR A 105 -7.80 -5.13 0.53
CA THR A 105 -9.06 -5.86 0.65
C THR A 105 -9.29 -6.46 2.03
N SER A 106 -8.36 -6.34 2.96
CA SER A 106 -8.57 -6.72 4.36
C SER A 106 -9.49 -5.70 5.05
N ASP A 107 -10.29 -6.15 6.03
CA ASP A 107 -11.18 -5.25 6.77
C ASP A 107 -10.42 -4.36 7.76
N VAL A 108 -9.40 -4.94 8.41
CA VAL A 108 -8.50 -4.26 9.33
C VAL A 108 -7.06 -4.65 9.03
N VAL A 109 -6.16 -3.66 9.02
CA VAL A 109 -4.72 -3.91 8.89
C VAL A 109 -3.97 -3.08 9.92
N CYS A 110 -3.07 -3.74 10.65
CA CYS A 110 -2.32 -3.14 11.75
C CYS A 110 -0.85 -2.96 11.40
N SER A 111 -0.26 -1.90 11.94
CA SER A 111 1.18 -1.60 11.91
C SER A 111 2.04 -2.76 12.43
N GLY A 112 3.32 -2.77 12.07
CA GLY A 112 4.25 -3.84 12.45
C GLY A 112 4.44 -3.93 13.96
N THR A 113 4.78 -5.13 14.45
CA THR A 113 5.17 -5.35 15.85
C THR A 113 6.68 -5.22 16.03
N GLU A 114 7.46 -5.52 15.00
CA GLU A 114 8.92 -5.40 15.03
C GLU A 114 9.36 -3.93 14.96
N SER A 115 10.42 -3.59 15.69
CA SER A 115 10.96 -2.23 15.72
C SER A 115 11.39 -1.74 14.34
N SER A 116 12.00 -2.61 13.53
CA SER A 116 12.44 -2.31 12.16
C SER A 116 11.26 -1.90 11.26
N ASP A 117 10.17 -2.65 11.31
CA ASP A 117 8.95 -2.36 10.58
C ASP A 117 8.31 -1.05 11.05
N ARG A 118 8.19 -0.85 12.37
CA ARG A 118 7.63 0.38 12.94
C ARG A 118 8.43 1.61 12.55
N THR A 119 9.76 1.55 12.61
CA THR A 119 10.64 2.66 12.20
C THR A 119 10.46 2.97 10.71
N ARG A 120 10.42 1.94 9.85
CA ARG A 120 10.19 2.13 8.41
C ARG A 120 8.82 2.77 8.13
N GLN A 121 7.77 2.26 8.78
CA GLN A 121 6.40 2.77 8.64
C GLN A 121 6.32 4.23 9.11
N ALA A 122 6.88 4.54 10.28
CA ALA A 122 6.93 5.90 10.82
C ALA A 122 7.64 6.88 9.86
N ALA A 123 8.80 6.50 9.32
CA ALA A 123 9.54 7.33 8.37
C ALA A 123 8.74 7.60 7.08
N SER A 124 8.06 6.59 6.54
CA SER A 124 7.20 6.77 5.37
C SER A 124 6.02 7.70 5.66
N ILE A 125 5.34 7.52 6.79
CA ILE A 125 4.23 8.41 7.20
C ILE A 125 4.73 9.84 7.41
N ALA A 126 5.87 10.04 8.06
CA ALA A 126 6.47 11.37 8.25
C ALA A 126 6.79 12.04 6.90
N ASN A 127 7.34 11.29 5.95
CA ASN A 127 7.59 11.81 4.60
C ASN A 127 6.30 12.18 3.86
N TRP A 128 5.23 11.41 4.01
CA TRP A 128 3.93 11.74 3.40
C TRP A 128 3.27 12.94 4.08
N PHE A 129 3.47 13.10 5.39
CA PHE A 129 2.92 14.18 6.18
C PHE A 129 3.69 15.50 6.03
N ALA A 130 5.00 15.43 5.74
CA ALA A 130 5.89 16.59 5.69
C ALA A 130 5.36 17.79 4.87
N PRO A 131 4.74 17.60 3.69
CA PRO A 131 4.18 18.72 2.93
C PRO A 131 3.03 19.45 3.64
N PHE A 132 2.38 18.84 4.63
CA PHE A 132 1.15 19.36 5.25
C PHE A 132 1.38 20.11 6.56
N TYR A 133 2.62 20.15 7.09
CA TYR A 133 2.93 20.93 8.30
C TYR A 133 2.46 22.38 8.20
N TRP A 134 2.62 22.96 7.01
CA TRP A 134 2.25 24.35 6.73
C TRP A 134 1.11 24.49 5.71
N HIS A 135 0.73 23.41 5.04
CA HIS A 135 -0.21 23.41 3.90
C HIS A 135 -1.21 22.26 3.99
N LYS A 136 -2.12 22.31 4.97
CA LYS A 136 -3.12 21.26 5.23
C LYS A 136 -4.03 21.01 4.02
N GLU A 137 -4.29 22.06 3.25
CA GLU A 137 -5.08 22.06 2.02
C GLU A 137 -4.53 21.13 0.93
N LEU A 138 -3.23 20.83 0.94
CA LEU A 138 -2.61 19.93 -0.04
C LEU A 138 -2.95 18.46 0.21
N SER A 139 -3.43 18.11 1.40
CA SER A 139 -3.71 16.71 1.76
C SER A 139 -4.70 16.04 0.82
N ASP A 140 -5.73 16.76 0.33
CA ASP A 140 -6.68 16.20 -0.63
C ASP A 140 -6.02 15.87 -1.98
N TYR A 141 -5.21 16.78 -2.50
CA TYR A 141 -4.45 16.58 -3.75
C TYR A 141 -3.50 15.38 -3.63
N TYR A 142 -2.77 15.27 -2.52
CA TYR A 142 -1.86 14.16 -2.27
C TYR A 142 -2.60 12.84 -2.08
N SER A 143 -3.71 12.83 -1.35
CA SER A 143 -4.53 11.61 -1.20
C SER A 143 -5.00 11.06 -2.55
N GLN A 144 -5.27 11.91 -3.53
CA GLN A 144 -5.66 11.49 -4.88
C GLN A 144 -4.46 10.99 -5.68
N SER A 145 -3.32 11.68 -5.65
CA SER A 145 -2.11 11.24 -6.38
C SER A 145 -1.59 9.89 -5.89
N HIS A 146 -1.69 9.64 -4.58
CA HIS A 146 -1.19 8.43 -3.94
C HIS A 146 -2.09 7.20 -4.14
N ARG A 147 -3.37 7.35 -4.52
CA ARG A 147 -4.25 6.21 -4.86
C ARG A 147 -3.71 5.34 -5.98
N THR A 148 -2.95 5.97 -6.86
CA THR A 148 -2.34 5.30 -8.00
C THR A 148 -1.01 4.63 -7.64
N GLN A 149 -0.52 4.84 -6.42
CA GLN A 149 0.72 4.28 -5.94
C GLN A 149 0.47 3.04 -5.08
N PHE A 150 1.52 2.26 -4.88
CA PHE A 150 1.47 0.99 -4.17
C PHE A 150 2.58 0.90 -3.13
N SER A 151 2.31 0.25 -2.00
CA SER A 151 3.32 -0.12 -1.00
C SER A 151 3.37 -1.63 -0.77
N ALA A 152 4.59 -2.16 -0.71
CA ALA A 152 4.90 -3.51 -0.26
C ALA A 152 4.41 -3.82 1.15
N ASP A 153 4.38 -2.80 1.98
CA ASP A 153 4.06 -2.90 3.39
C ASP A 153 2.52 -2.89 3.52
N PRO A 154 1.91 -3.96 4.08
CA PRO A 154 0.46 -4.05 4.15
C PRO A 154 -0.18 -2.89 4.92
N PHE A 155 0.48 -2.42 5.99
CA PHE A 155 -0.03 -1.31 6.78
C PHE A 155 0.03 -0.01 5.99
N LEU A 156 1.16 0.29 5.35
CA LEU A 156 1.28 1.49 4.49
C LEU A 156 0.27 1.46 3.34
N GLN A 157 0.06 0.29 2.71
CA GLN A 157 -0.96 0.16 1.67
C GLN A 157 -2.38 0.34 2.22
N ALA A 158 -2.66 -0.12 3.44
CA ALA A 158 -3.93 0.13 4.10
C ALA A 158 -4.12 1.63 4.40
N VAL A 159 -3.06 2.34 4.83
CA VAL A 159 -3.09 3.78 5.00
C VAL A 159 -3.45 4.48 3.68
N LEU A 160 -2.78 4.14 2.58
CA LEU A 160 -3.09 4.67 1.24
C LEU A 160 -4.53 4.36 0.81
N THR A 161 -5.01 3.15 1.08
CA THR A 161 -6.38 2.73 0.74
C THR A 161 -7.42 3.53 1.53
N GLY A 162 -7.15 3.82 2.79
CA GLY A 162 -8.00 4.63 3.65
C GLY A 162 -7.87 6.14 3.39
N TRP A 163 -6.79 6.62 2.78
CA TRP A 163 -6.60 8.04 2.56
C TRP A 163 -7.49 8.55 1.42
N ARG A 164 -8.52 9.32 1.76
CA ARG A 164 -9.53 9.83 0.83
C ARG A 164 -9.54 11.34 0.84
N SER A 165 -9.73 11.94 -0.33
CA SER A 165 -9.95 13.38 -0.45
C SER A 165 -11.33 13.78 0.08
N GLY A 166 -11.41 14.96 0.67
CA GLY A 166 -12.66 15.56 1.13
C GLY A 166 -13.07 15.13 2.53
N LYS A 167 -14.36 15.33 2.83
CA LYS A 167 -14.92 15.04 4.15
C LYS A 167 -15.15 13.55 4.35
N TYR A 168 -14.73 13.07 5.50
CA TYR A 168 -15.07 11.75 6.00
C TYR A 168 -16.44 11.84 6.67
N ARG A 169 -17.19 10.74 6.68
CA ARG A 169 -18.48 10.67 7.35
C ARG A 169 -18.34 9.90 8.64
N CYS A 170 -18.63 10.59 9.73
CA CYS A 170 -18.53 10.11 11.10
C CYS A 170 -19.94 9.99 11.70
N PRO A 171 -20.56 8.79 11.77
CA PRO A 171 -21.95 8.61 12.19
C PRO A 171 -22.28 9.16 13.59
N GLY A 172 -21.28 9.21 14.49
CA GLY A 172 -21.41 9.71 15.86
C GLY A 172 -20.61 10.98 16.14
N GLY A 173 -20.16 11.69 15.10
CA GLY A 173 -19.20 12.80 15.21
C GLY A 173 -17.76 12.36 14.98
N CYS A 174 -16.92 13.28 14.48
CA CYS A 174 -15.52 13.00 14.20
C CYS A 174 -14.65 13.25 15.45
N GLY A 175 -13.53 12.54 15.55
CA GLY A 175 -12.65 12.56 16.71
C GLY A 175 -12.42 11.17 17.30
N ALA A 176 -11.87 11.13 18.51
CA ALA A 176 -11.73 9.88 19.26
C ALA A 176 -13.09 9.47 19.84
N THR A 177 -13.46 8.21 19.63
CA THR A 177 -14.66 7.59 20.17
C THR A 177 -14.30 6.25 20.79
N GLU A 178 -14.99 5.89 21.86
CA GLU A 178 -14.84 4.61 22.53
C GLU A 178 -15.98 3.67 22.12
N GLN A 179 -15.64 2.43 21.77
CA GLN A 179 -16.61 1.36 21.53
C GLN A 179 -16.30 0.20 22.48
N GLY A 180 -16.94 0.21 23.65
CA GLY A 180 -16.47 -0.61 24.78
C GLY A 180 -15.09 -0.14 25.22
N ASP A 181 -14.14 -1.06 25.36
CA ASP A 181 -12.75 -0.76 25.74
C ASP A 181 -11.85 -0.37 24.53
N VAL A 182 -12.43 -0.26 23.33
CA VAL A 182 -11.68 -0.02 22.09
C VAL A 182 -11.66 1.47 21.74
N GLN A 183 -10.46 1.99 21.46
CA GLN A 183 -10.24 3.37 21.04
C GLN A 183 -10.24 3.48 19.50
N ILE A 184 -11.20 4.22 18.95
CA ILE A 184 -11.36 4.43 17.51
C ILE A 184 -11.30 5.92 17.19
N TYR A 185 -10.39 6.32 16.32
CA TYR A 185 -10.34 7.66 15.77
C TYR A 185 -11.12 7.74 14.45
N GLN A 186 -12.11 8.62 14.39
CA GLN A 186 -12.86 8.95 13.19
C GLN A 186 -12.35 10.29 12.63
N ALA A 187 -11.53 10.22 11.57
CA ALA A 187 -11.02 11.43 10.93
C ALA A 187 -12.17 12.24 10.31
N ASP A 188 -12.06 13.57 10.31
CA ASP A 188 -13.03 14.49 9.68
C ASP A 188 -12.72 14.75 8.19
N ASN A 189 -11.44 14.72 7.84
CA ASN A 189 -10.95 15.01 6.49
C ASN A 189 -9.62 14.29 6.24
N SER A 190 -9.14 14.37 4.99
CA SER A 190 -7.89 13.74 4.56
C SER A 190 -6.68 14.12 5.43
N TYR A 191 -6.59 15.38 5.86
CA TYR A 191 -5.49 15.87 6.67
C TYR A 191 -5.54 15.25 8.07
N ASN A 192 -6.70 15.29 8.73
CA ASN A 192 -6.87 14.72 10.07
C ASN A 192 -6.59 13.21 10.09
N TYR A 193 -6.90 12.51 9.00
CA TYR A 193 -6.59 11.09 8.84
C TYR A 193 -5.08 10.83 8.90
N ILE A 194 -4.29 11.48 8.04
CA ILE A 194 -2.85 11.26 7.99
C ILE A 194 -2.12 11.88 9.19
N ALA A 195 -2.61 13.00 9.71
CA ALA A 195 -2.06 13.67 10.90
C ALA A 195 -2.17 12.79 12.15
N PHE A 196 -3.32 12.13 12.36
CA PHE A 196 -3.47 11.20 13.49
C PHE A 196 -2.47 10.05 13.41
N ILE A 197 -2.29 9.47 12.21
CA ILE A 197 -1.34 8.38 11.99
C ILE A 197 0.09 8.86 12.26
N HIS A 198 0.45 10.05 11.77
CA HIS A 198 1.74 10.67 12.05
C HIS A 198 1.98 10.84 13.56
N LEU A 199 1.03 11.46 14.27
CA LEU A 199 1.12 11.69 15.71
C LEU A 199 1.20 10.39 16.52
N PHE A 200 0.50 9.33 16.09
CA PHE A 200 0.60 8.02 16.73
C PHE A 200 2.05 7.49 16.74
N PHE A 201 2.73 7.58 15.60
CA PHE A 201 4.12 7.15 15.48
C PHE A 201 5.09 8.12 16.16
N GLU A 202 4.90 9.44 16.00
CA GLU A 202 5.74 10.47 16.62
C GLU A 202 5.78 10.36 18.14
N HIS A 203 4.62 10.10 18.77
CA HIS A 203 4.52 9.97 20.23
C HIS A 203 4.76 8.56 20.76
N ASN A 204 5.12 7.59 19.91
CA ASN A 204 5.36 6.20 20.30
C ASN A 204 4.23 5.61 21.15
N ILE A 205 2.98 5.86 20.74
CA ILE A 205 1.80 5.34 21.46
C ILE A 205 1.89 3.81 21.54
N LYS A 206 1.58 3.27 22.73
CA LYS A 206 1.60 1.82 23.00
C LYS A 206 0.55 1.10 22.16
N GLY A 207 0.81 -0.17 21.86
CA GLY A 207 -0.03 -0.99 20.98
C GLY A 207 0.29 -0.77 19.50
N ARG A 208 -0.55 -1.35 18.64
CA ARG A 208 -0.47 -1.18 17.18
C ARG A 208 -1.53 -0.18 16.75
N LEU A 209 -1.20 0.66 15.78
CA LEU A 209 -2.20 1.40 15.02
C LEU A 209 -2.79 0.49 13.95
N CYS A 210 -4.11 0.43 13.86
CA CYS A 210 -4.85 -0.37 12.91
C CYS A 210 -5.79 0.50 12.07
N VAL A 211 -5.74 0.34 10.74
CA VAL A 211 -6.67 1.01 9.81
C VAL A 211 -7.88 0.12 9.60
N ILE A 212 -9.07 0.63 9.93
CA ILE A 212 -10.35 -0.02 9.66
C ILE A 212 -10.84 0.45 8.29
N LEU A 213 -10.75 -0.42 7.29
CA LEU A 213 -11.17 -0.15 5.91
C LEU A 213 -12.64 -0.51 5.68
N ARG A 214 -13.21 -1.40 6.48
CA ARG A 214 -14.61 -1.82 6.42
C ARG A 214 -15.18 -2.08 7.82
N PRO A 215 -16.51 -1.97 8.01
CA PRO A 215 -17.14 -2.30 9.29
C PRO A 215 -16.80 -3.73 9.72
N THR A 216 -16.35 -3.89 10.96
CA THR A 216 -16.09 -5.21 11.59
C THR A 216 -16.44 -5.15 13.07
N ALA A 217 -16.83 -6.29 13.64
CA ALA A 217 -17.19 -6.42 15.06
C ALA A 217 -16.02 -6.91 15.93
N GLN A 218 -14.93 -7.38 15.33
CA GLN A 218 -13.79 -7.95 16.05
C GLN A 218 -12.66 -6.93 16.13
N LEU A 219 -12.60 -6.19 17.24
CA LEU A 219 -11.53 -5.26 17.57
C LEU A 219 -10.93 -5.64 18.92
N ASP A 220 -9.61 -5.63 18.98
CA ASP A 220 -8.79 -5.88 20.16
C ASP A 220 -8.51 -4.56 20.90
N ALA A 221 -8.79 -4.53 22.21
CA ALA A 221 -8.63 -3.37 23.08
C ALA A 221 -7.16 -2.94 23.30
N GLU A 222 -6.19 -3.81 23.01
CA GLU A 222 -4.76 -3.47 23.11
C GLU A 222 -4.26 -2.57 21.95
N ASN A 223 -5.07 -2.37 20.92
CA ASN A 223 -4.72 -1.61 19.72
C ASN A 223 -5.51 -0.30 19.63
N VAL A 224 -4.93 0.65 18.88
CA VAL A 224 -5.57 1.92 18.54
C VAL A 224 -6.05 1.84 17.10
N TYR A 225 -7.26 2.30 16.82
CA TYR A 225 -7.85 2.20 15.49
C TYR A 225 -8.06 3.56 14.85
N ILE A 226 -7.95 3.62 13.54
CA ILE A 226 -8.44 4.73 12.72
C ILE A 226 -9.47 4.22 11.71
N ALA A 227 -10.65 4.82 11.73
CA ALA A 227 -11.75 4.44 10.86
C ALA A 227 -11.68 5.17 9.51
N SER A 228 -11.77 4.39 8.43
CA SER A 228 -11.73 4.90 7.07
C SER A 228 -12.67 4.17 6.10
N TYR A 229 -13.80 3.67 6.60
CA TYR A 229 -14.80 3.02 5.76
C TYR A 229 -15.57 4.03 4.90
N ASP A 230 -16.03 3.55 3.74
CA ASP A 230 -17.02 4.24 2.91
C ASP A 230 -18.36 4.29 3.65
N PRO A 231 -18.92 5.48 3.93
CA PRO A 231 -20.18 5.59 4.65
C PRO A 231 -21.38 4.96 3.96
N SER A 232 -21.33 4.77 2.63
CA SER A 232 -22.38 4.03 1.91
C SER A 232 -22.47 2.56 2.32
N LYS A 233 -21.44 2.02 2.97
CA LYS A 233 -21.35 0.64 3.45
C LYS A 233 -21.74 0.48 4.93
N VAL A 234 -22.07 1.57 5.61
CA VAL A 234 -22.43 1.58 7.04
C VAL A 234 -23.95 1.47 7.24
N SER A 235 -24.74 1.87 6.23
CA SER A 235 -26.21 1.88 6.29
C SER A 235 -26.89 0.52 5.98
N ALA A 236 -26.15 -0.59 6.06
CA ALA A 236 -26.66 -1.93 5.72
C ALA A 236 -26.65 -2.92 6.91
N GLN A 237 -26.40 -2.45 8.13
CA GLN A 237 -26.50 -3.24 9.36
C GLN A 237 -27.57 -2.65 10.28
#